data_AF-A0A451ADW7-F1
#
_entry.id   AF-A0A451ADW7-F1
#
_cell.length_a   1.000
_cell.length_b   1.000
_cell.length_c   1.000
_cell.angle_alpha   90.00
_cell.angle_beta   90.00
_cell.angle_gamma   90.00
#
_symmetry.space_group_name_H-M   'P 1'
#
loop_
_entity.id
_entity.type
_entity.pdbx_description
1 polymer ?
#
loop_
_entity_poly.entity_id
_entity_poly.type
_entity_poly.pdbx_seq_one_letter_code
_entity_poly.pdbx_strand_id
1 'polypeptide(L)' 'MPAVTVRNLSNETHRALKALAFHNQRSTEAEIRFILEGAARPDNRVRIGSALATFGQQHGGLDLDIVRDPALPKAALFE' A
#
# COMPACT_ATOMS: atom_id res chain seq x y z
N MET A 1 6.53 14.97 -9.53
CA MET A 1 5.53 13.89 -9.68
C MET A 1 6.28 12.58 -9.83
N PRO A 2 5.89 11.50 -9.12
CA PRO A 2 6.47 10.19 -9.37
C PRO A 2 6.13 9.73 -10.79
N ALA A 3 7.10 9.15 -11.49
CA ALA A 3 6.95 8.68 -12.86
C ALA A 3 7.54 7.26 -13.00
N VAL A 4 6.93 6.44 -13.84
CA VAL A 4 7.35 5.06 -14.11
C VAL A 4 7.40 4.86 -15.62
N THR A 5 8.50 4.28 -16.11
CA THR A 5 8.67 3.93 -17.53
C THR A 5 8.76 2.42 -17.67
N VAL A 6 7.83 1.81 -18.39
CA VAL A 6 7.83 0.38 -18.69
C VAL A 6 8.49 0.17 -20.05
N ARG A 7 9.66 -0.47 -20.08
CA ARG A 7 10.40 -0.79 -21.32
C ARG A 7 10.00 -2.17 -21.81
N ASN A 8 10.09 -2.39 -23.12
CA ASN A 8 9.81 -3.68 -23.78
C ASN A 8 8.39 -4.22 -23.51
N LEU A 9 7.41 -3.34 -23.34
CA LEU A 9 6.01 -3.75 -23.28
C LEU A 9 5.59 -4.36 -24.62
N SER A 10 4.98 -5.53 -24.60
CA SER A 10 4.52 -6.17 -25.83
C SER A 10 3.51 -5.26 -26.56
N ASN A 11 3.55 -5.27 -27.89
CA ASN A 11 2.61 -4.49 -28.70
C ASN A 11 1.16 -4.90 -28.43
N GLU A 12 0.93 -6.18 -28.15
CA GLU A 12 -0.39 -6.72 -27.80
C GLU A 12 -0.90 -6.12 -26.48
N THR A 13 -0.09 -6.12 -25.43
CA THR A 13 -0.47 -5.54 -24.13
C THR A 13 -0.71 -4.04 -24.26
N HIS A 14 0.12 -3.31 -25.03
CA HIS A 14 -0.10 -1.89 -25.26
C HIS A 14 -1.43 -1.60 -26.00
N ARG A 15 -1.80 -2.43 -26.98
CA ARG A 15 -3.10 -2.31 -27.68
C ARG A 15 -4.26 -2.63 -26.75
N ALA A 16 -4.15 -3.68 -25.94
CA ALA A 16 -5.17 -4.03 -24.95
C ALA A 16 -5.39 -2.91 -23.94
N LEU A 17 -4.32 -2.29 -23.42
CA LEU A 17 -4.41 -1.13 -22.52
C LEU A 17 -5.08 0.08 -23.19
N LYS A 18 -4.80 0.34 -24.47
CA LYS A 18 -5.51 1.39 -25.23
C LYS A 18 -7.00 1.10 -25.39
N ALA A 19 -7.36 -0.14 -25.70
CA ALA A 19 -8.76 -0.54 -25.82
C ALA A 19 -9.51 -0.40 -24.49
N LEU A 20 -8.89 -0.83 -23.38
CA LEU A 20 -9.42 -0.64 -22.02
C LEU A 20 -9.64 0.83 -21.68
N ALA A 21 -8.63 1.67 -21.98
CA ALA A 21 -8.73 3.11 -21.73
C ALA A 21 -9.86 3.76 -22.55
N PHE A 22 -10.01 3.38 -23.83
CA PHE A 22 -11.10 3.85 -24.67
C PHE A 22 -12.47 3.43 -24.12
N HIS A 23 -12.62 2.17 -23.71
CA HIS A 23 -13.85 1.65 -23.12
C HIS A 23 -14.22 2.41 -21.83
N ASN A 24 -13.21 2.71 -20.99
CA ASN A 24 -13.38 3.41 -19.72
C ASN A 24 -13.37 4.94 -19.85
N GLN A 25 -13.36 5.47 -21.08
CA GLN A 25 -13.35 6.91 -21.39
C GLN A 25 -12.21 7.68 -20.70
N ARG A 26 -11.04 7.04 -20.61
CA ARG A 26 -9.84 7.56 -19.95
C ARG A 26 -8.68 7.63 -20.95
N SER A 27 -7.68 8.45 -20.64
CA SER A 27 -6.40 8.35 -21.33
C SER A 27 -5.72 7.02 -20.96
N THR A 28 -4.85 6.52 -21.84
CA THR A 28 -4.10 5.29 -21.58
C THR A 28 -3.26 5.39 -20.30
N GLU A 29 -2.68 6.57 -20.04
CA GLU A 29 -1.94 6.82 -18.80
C GLU A 29 -2.85 6.81 -17.56
N ALA A 30 -4.03 7.42 -17.65
CA ALA A 30 -5.00 7.41 -16.55
C ALA A 30 -5.50 6.00 -16.24
N GLU A 31 -5.70 5.17 -17.27
CA GLU A 31 -6.11 3.78 -17.10
C GLU A 31 -5.00 2.92 -16.47
N ILE A 32 -3.75 3.07 -16.94
CA ILE A 32 -2.59 2.39 -16.33
C ILE A 32 -2.45 2.80 -14.86
N ARG A 33 -2.60 4.10 -14.56
CA ARG A 33 -2.54 4.59 -13.18
C ARG A 33 -3.62 3.96 -12.31
N PHE A 34 -4.85 3.89 -12.81
CA PHE A 34 -5.98 3.27 -12.11
C PHE A 34 -5.72 1.79 -11.80
N ILE A 35 -5.21 1.03 -12.76
CA ILE A 35 -4.84 -0.38 -12.57
C ILE A 35 -3.75 -0.53 -11.50
N LEU A 36 -2.70 0.29 -11.57
CA LEU A 36 -1.60 0.26 -10.60
C LEU A 36 -2.05 0.67 -9.20
N GLU A 37 -2.94 1.66 -9.08
CA GLU A 37 -3.50 2.08 -7.79
C GLU A 37 -4.33 0.96 -7.15
N GLY A 38 -5.20 0.30 -7.92
CA GLY A 38 -5.98 -0.84 -7.44
C GLY A 38 -5.10 -2.01 -7.00
N ALA A 39 -4.03 -2.30 -7.77
CA ALA A 39 -3.07 -3.36 -7.42
C ALA A 39 -2.23 -3.02 -6.18
N ALA A 40 -1.78 -1.77 -6.05
CA ALA A 40 -0.95 -1.33 -4.92
C ALA A 40 -1.75 -1.06 -3.64
N ARG A 41 -3.06 -0.80 -3.75
CA ARG A 41 -3.93 -0.45 -2.64
C ARG A 41 -5.26 -1.22 -2.72
N PRO A 42 -5.24 -2.55 -2.54
CA PRO A 42 -6.47 -3.32 -2.57
C PRO A 42 -7.40 -2.89 -1.42
N ASP A 43 -8.71 -2.93 -1.67
CA ASP A 43 -9.73 -2.43 -0.72
C ASP A 43 -9.71 -3.16 0.62
N ASN A 44 -9.29 -4.43 0.62
CA ASN A 44 -9.18 -5.26 1.81
C ASN A 44 -7.90 -5.04 2.63
N ARG A 45 -7.04 -4.08 2.25
CA ARG A 45 -5.79 -3.85 2.99
C ARG A 45 -6.06 -3.23 4.36
N VAL A 46 -5.38 -3.76 5.38
CA VAL A 46 -5.40 -3.15 6.71
C VAL A 46 -4.62 -1.83 6.67
N ARG A 47 -5.32 -0.71 6.91
CA ARG A 47 -4.69 0.60 7.07
C ARG A 47 -4.14 0.73 8.48
N ILE A 48 -3.04 0.04 8.79
CA ILE A 48 -2.48 -0.09 10.15
C ILE A 48 -2.37 1.27 10.85
N GLY A 49 -1.80 2.28 10.20
CA GLY A 49 -1.67 3.62 10.79
C GLY A 49 -3.03 4.26 11.14
N SER A 50 -4.04 4.11 10.28
CA SER A 50 -5.40 4.61 10.57
C SER A 50 -6.06 3.81 11.69
N ALA A 51 -5.92 2.48 11.69
CA ALA A 51 -6.46 1.61 12.73
C ALA A 51 -5.86 1.94 14.11
N LEU A 52 -4.53 2.12 14.19
CA LEU A 52 -3.84 2.52 15.41
C LEU A 52 -4.21 3.94 15.85
N ALA A 53 -4.37 4.88 14.91
CA ALA A 53 -4.82 6.23 15.24
C ALA A 53 -6.23 6.23 15.83
N THR A 54 -7.16 5.49 15.23
CA THR A 54 -8.53 5.32 15.77
C THR A 54 -8.50 4.66 17.15
N PHE A 55 -7.71 3.61 17.32
CA PHE A 55 -7.51 2.95 18.61
C PHE A 55 -6.99 3.93 19.67
N GLY A 56 -5.98 4.73 19.35
CA GLY A 56 -5.43 5.73 20.27
C GLY A 56 -6.45 6.81 20.63
N GLN A 57 -7.23 7.30 19.67
CA GLN A 57 -8.28 8.29 19.92
C GLN A 57 -9.39 7.77 20.84
N GLN A 58 -9.78 6.49 20.70
CA GLN A 58 -10.76 5.86 21.58
C GLN A 58 -10.30 5.81 23.05
N HIS A 59 -8.99 5.84 23.30
CA HIS A 59 -8.40 5.80 24.63
C HIS A 59 -7.95 7.19 25.11
N GLY A 60 -8.38 8.28 24.47
CA GLY A 60 -8.05 9.66 24.87
C GLY A 60 -6.67 10.14 24.40
N GLY A 61 -6.05 9.43 23.46
CA GLY A 61 -4.65 9.61 23.08
C GLY A 61 -3.74 8.68 23.87
N LEU A 62 -2.78 8.06 23.18
CA LEU A 62 -1.78 7.18 23.79
C LEU A 62 -0.45 7.90 23.79
N ASP A 63 0.04 8.28 24.96
CA ASP A 63 1.41 8.71 25.17
C ASP A 63 2.12 7.63 25.97
N LEU A 64 2.91 6.81 25.26
CA LEU A 64 3.54 5.62 25.82
C LEU A 64 4.96 5.96 26.27
N ASP A 65 5.15 6.13 27.58
CA ASP A 65 6.48 6.23 28.18
C ASP A 65 7.10 4.83 28.35
N ILE A 66 7.50 4.23 27.23
CA ILE A 66 8.11 2.89 27.19
C ILE A 66 9.60 3.03 26.94
N VAL A 67 10.40 2.66 27.94
CA VAL A 67 11.85 2.53 27.79
C VAL A 67 12.19 1.07 27.48
N ARG A 68 12.96 0.85 26.41
CA ARG A 68 13.51 -0.47 26.10
C ARG A 68 14.48 -0.89 27.20
N ASP A 69 14.29 -2.09 27.77
CA ASP A 69 15.25 -2.70 28.69
C ASP A 69 16.61 -2.88 27.99
N PRO A 70 17.70 -2.28 28.52
CA PRO A 70 19.03 -2.42 27.93
C PRO A 70 19.71 -3.76 28.26
N ALA A 71 19.15 -4.58 29.17
CA ALA A 71 19.75 -5.85 29.54
C ALA A 71 19.88 -6.81 28.33
N LEU A 72 20.89 -7.68 28.38
CA LEU A 72 21.07 -8.70 27.36
C LEU A 72 19.87 -9.67 27.35
N PRO A 73 19.36 -10.06 26.16
CA PRO A 73 18.32 -11.06 26.05
C PRO A 73 18.75 -12.36 26.74
N LYS A 74 17.91 -12.89 27.63
CA LYS A 74 18.11 -14.20 28.26
C LYS A 74 17.37 -15.27 27.46
N ALA A 75 17.92 -16.48 27.41
CA ALA A 75 17.26 -17.61 26.74
C ALA A 75 15.93 -17.94 27.46
N ALA A 76 14.85 -18.10 26.69
CA ALA A 76 13.58 -18.58 27.22
C ALA A 76 13.68 -20.09 27.47
N LEU A 77 13.44 -20.51 28.71
CA LEU A 77 13.22 -21.91 29.05
C LEU A 77 11.72 -22.19 28.88
N PHE A 78 11.38 -23.09 27.98
CA PHE A 78 10.02 -23.60 27.82
C PHE A 78 9.99 -25.00 28.42
N GLU A 79 9.06 -25.24 29.36
CA GLU A 79 8.77 -26.59 29.92
C GLU A 79 7.89 -27.41 28.98
#